data_AF-A0A317V0N6-F1
#
_entry.id   AF-A0A317V0N6-F1
#
_cell.length_a   1.000
_cell.length_b   1.000
_cell.length_c   1.000
_cell.angle_alpha   90.00
_cell.angle_beta   90.00
_cell.angle_gamma   90.00
#
_symmetry.space_group_name_H-M   'P 1'
#
loop_
_entity.id
_entity.type
_entity.pdbx_description
1 polymer ?
#
loop_
_entity_poly.entity_id
_entity_poly.type
_entity_poly.pdbx_seq_one_letter_code
_entity_poly.pdbx_strand_id
1 'polypeptide(L)'
;AGLTRTVPLAWGPNDALNDTEQDALWDATSYDLGNIALSDDFARAVGLPRAQRFPWDNDKGIYLINGYHNLHCVKTLRTALVEFRDARPQSSPWAHVQHCLLVLRDEIMCDADDTPRYTGFQPNQKSGLGQVRMCRDFRQLERWALEQTACWRHIGEIREEGFRELDRYRFCPEGSPYKEMSETMWLKGDWWRKYKDGSL
;
A
#
# COMPACT_ATOMS: atom_id res chain seq x y z
N ALA A 1 4.40 1.71 -14.61
CA ALA A 1 5.47 0.74 -14.29
C ALA A 1 5.64 -0.41 -15.31
N GLY A 2 4.63 -0.79 -16.12
CA GLY A 2 4.83 -1.76 -17.22
C GLY A 2 5.10 -3.21 -16.80
N LEU A 3 4.58 -3.63 -15.64
CA LEU A 3 4.86 -4.94 -15.06
C LEU A 3 4.21 -6.06 -15.88
N THR A 4 4.96 -7.15 -16.02
CA THR A 4 4.49 -8.43 -16.60
C THR A 4 4.79 -9.56 -15.63
N ARG A 5 4.09 -10.70 -15.76
CA ARG A 5 4.28 -11.88 -14.90
C ARG A 5 5.54 -12.64 -15.32
N THR A 6 6.71 -12.23 -14.82
CA THR A 6 8.02 -12.77 -15.23
C THR A 6 8.88 -13.28 -14.08
N VAL A 7 8.46 -13.09 -12.83
CA VAL A 7 9.19 -13.55 -11.63
C VAL A 7 8.64 -14.90 -11.18
N PRO A 8 9.43 -15.99 -11.25
CA PRO A 8 8.99 -17.29 -10.74
C PRO A 8 9.00 -17.26 -9.20
N LEU A 9 7.84 -17.51 -8.58
CA LEU A 9 7.71 -17.63 -7.13
C LEU A 9 6.93 -18.89 -6.78
N ALA A 10 7.50 -19.70 -5.89
CA ALA A 10 6.78 -20.81 -5.30
C ALA A 10 5.62 -20.31 -4.41
N TRP A 11 4.52 -21.03 -4.33
CA TRP A 11 3.57 -20.82 -3.23
C TRP A 11 4.25 -21.15 -1.90
N GLY A 12 4.22 -20.18 -0.99
CA GLY A 12 4.91 -20.22 0.30
C GLY A 12 4.28 -21.21 1.28
N PRO A 13 4.86 -21.33 2.49
CA PRO A 13 4.35 -22.24 3.51
C PRO A 13 2.91 -21.88 3.89
N ASN A 14 2.06 -22.90 4.04
CA ASN A 14 0.65 -22.68 4.43
C ASN A 14 0.45 -22.51 5.95
N ASP A 15 1.52 -22.49 6.75
CA ASP A 15 1.42 -22.25 8.19
C ASP A 15 2.00 -20.87 8.51
N ALA A 16 1.25 -20.08 9.28
CA ALA A 16 1.83 -18.98 10.03
C ALA A 16 2.73 -19.58 11.13
N LEU A 17 4.00 -19.18 11.17
CA LEU A 17 4.99 -19.75 12.09
C LEU A 17 4.68 -19.40 13.56
N ASN A 18 4.34 -18.14 13.84
CA ASN A 18 3.78 -17.64 15.10
C ASN A 18 3.28 -16.19 14.93
N ASP A 19 2.54 -15.68 15.91
CA ASP A 19 1.99 -14.30 15.87
C ASP A 19 3.08 -13.23 15.80
N THR A 20 4.20 -13.40 16.52
CA THR A 20 5.31 -12.42 16.55
C THR A 20 5.97 -12.23 15.18
N GLU A 21 6.24 -13.31 14.46
CA GLU A 21 6.79 -13.24 13.12
C GLU A 21 5.79 -12.65 12.12
N GLN A 22 4.51 -12.96 12.28
CA GLN A 22 3.47 -12.33 11.49
C GLN A 22 3.43 -10.82 11.75
N ASP A 23 3.38 -10.40 13.01
CA ASP A 23 3.39 -8.98 13.38
C ASP A 23 4.60 -8.26 12.76
N ALA A 24 5.80 -8.81 12.89
CA ALA A 24 7.01 -8.24 12.29
C ALA A 24 6.91 -8.10 10.75
N LEU A 25 6.35 -9.08 10.05
CA LEU A 25 6.12 -9.01 8.60
C LEU A 25 5.11 -7.90 8.24
N TRP A 26 4.03 -7.77 9.02
CA TRP A 26 2.98 -6.77 8.77
C TRP A 26 3.40 -5.36 9.15
N ASP A 27 4.26 -5.20 10.15
CA ASP A 27 4.87 -3.93 10.53
C ASP A 27 5.85 -3.45 9.44
N ALA A 28 6.65 -4.36 8.89
CA ALA A 28 7.53 -4.07 7.76
C ALA A 28 6.78 -3.78 6.45
N THR A 29 5.52 -4.20 6.34
CA THR A 29 4.69 -3.97 5.14
C THR A 29 4.09 -2.56 5.17
N SER A 30 4.78 -1.62 4.51
CA SER A 30 4.27 -0.27 4.27
C SER A 30 3.49 -0.20 2.95
N TYR A 31 2.39 0.55 2.96
CA TYR A 31 1.64 0.92 1.77
C TYR A 31 1.79 2.39 1.40
N ASP A 32 2.67 3.13 2.08
CA ASP A 32 2.85 4.58 1.93
C ASP A 32 3.24 4.99 0.50
N LEU A 33 4.14 4.21 -0.10
CA LEU A 33 4.61 4.40 -1.47
C LEU A 33 3.50 4.26 -2.53
N GLY A 34 2.32 3.75 -2.15
CA GLY A 34 1.18 3.63 -3.04
C GLY A 34 0.65 4.96 -3.56
N ASN A 35 0.91 6.07 -2.88
CA ASN A 35 0.49 7.39 -3.32
C ASN A 35 1.56 8.02 -4.23
N ILE A 36 1.19 8.28 -5.48
CA ILE A 36 2.07 8.82 -6.51
C ILE A 36 1.51 10.11 -7.11
N ALA A 37 2.39 11.01 -7.55
CA ALA A 37 2.07 12.25 -8.23
C ALA A 37 2.44 12.16 -9.71
N LEU A 38 1.44 11.98 -10.58
CA LEU A 38 1.62 11.86 -12.03
C LEU A 38 1.29 13.18 -12.73
N SER A 39 2.04 13.54 -13.77
CA SER A 39 1.71 14.71 -14.59
C SER A 39 0.38 14.54 -15.32
N ASP A 40 -0.31 15.65 -15.56
CA ASP A 40 -1.55 15.67 -16.31
C ASP A 40 -1.36 15.15 -17.75
N ASP A 41 -0.19 15.40 -18.35
CA ASP A 41 0.16 14.87 -19.67
C ASP A 41 0.30 13.35 -19.67
N PHE A 42 1.00 12.79 -18.68
CA PHE A 42 1.11 11.34 -18.53
C PHE A 42 -0.28 10.72 -18.31
N ALA A 43 -1.05 11.26 -17.36
CA ALA A 43 -2.38 10.74 -17.03
C ALA A 43 -3.29 10.74 -18.27
N ARG A 44 -3.30 11.83 -19.04
CA ARG A 44 -4.08 11.92 -20.29
C ARG A 44 -3.60 10.92 -21.33
N ALA A 45 -2.29 10.76 -21.50
CA ALA A 45 -1.72 9.85 -22.49
C ALA A 45 -2.08 8.38 -22.22
N VAL A 46 -2.27 7.99 -20.96
CA VAL A 46 -2.69 6.63 -20.57
C VAL A 46 -4.18 6.50 -20.26
N GLY A 47 -4.98 7.54 -20.54
CA GLY A 47 -6.43 7.51 -20.38
C GLY A 47 -6.92 7.55 -18.92
N LEU A 48 -6.08 8.01 -17.98
CA LEU A 48 -6.49 8.21 -16.60
C LEU A 48 -7.32 9.49 -16.44
N PRO A 49 -8.39 9.48 -15.64
CA PRO A 49 -9.13 10.69 -15.30
C PRO A 49 -8.28 11.62 -14.44
N ARG A 50 -8.56 12.93 -14.51
CA ARG A 50 -7.86 13.93 -13.70
C ARG A 50 -8.10 13.69 -12.21
N ALA A 51 -7.02 13.48 -11.46
CA ALA A 51 -7.09 13.32 -10.00
C ALA A 51 -6.95 14.63 -9.22
N GLN A 52 -7.13 14.54 -7.90
CA GLN A 52 -6.84 15.59 -6.93
C GLN A 52 -5.43 16.15 -7.14
N ARG A 53 -5.28 17.48 -7.04
CA ARG A 53 -3.98 18.13 -7.25
C ARG A 53 -2.96 17.71 -6.21
N PHE A 54 -1.75 17.44 -6.68
CA PHE A 54 -0.61 17.27 -5.80
C PHE A 54 -0.29 18.63 -5.14
N PRO A 55 -0.17 18.73 -3.80
CA PRO A 55 -0.09 20.04 -3.14
C PRO A 55 1.15 20.86 -3.53
N TRP A 56 2.17 20.18 -4.05
CA TRP A 56 3.46 20.75 -4.39
C TRP A 56 3.59 21.04 -5.89
N ASP A 57 2.68 20.56 -6.74
CA ASP A 57 2.73 20.75 -8.18
C ASP A 57 1.33 20.65 -8.79
N ASN A 58 0.79 21.78 -9.25
CA ASN A 58 -0.56 21.85 -9.78
C ASN A 58 -0.71 21.18 -11.16
N ASP A 59 0.39 20.90 -11.86
CA ASP A 59 0.38 20.16 -13.12
C ASP A 59 0.39 18.64 -12.90
N LYS A 60 0.37 18.21 -11.64
CA LYS A 60 0.29 16.81 -11.22
C LYS A 60 -0.99 16.49 -10.44
N GLY A 61 -1.45 15.25 -10.61
CA GLY A 61 -2.52 14.65 -9.83
C GLY A 61 -2.01 13.51 -8.94
N ILE A 62 -2.63 13.32 -7.78
CA ILE A 62 -2.35 12.22 -6.86
C ILE A 62 -3.14 10.99 -7.28
N TYR A 63 -2.45 9.87 -7.49
CA TYR A 63 -3.06 8.57 -7.81
C TYR A 63 -2.61 7.53 -6.78
N LEU A 64 -3.45 6.49 -6.62
CA LEU A 64 -3.13 5.33 -5.81
C LEU A 64 -2.75 4.15 -6.71
N ILE A 65 -1.61 3.53 -6.42
CA ILE A 65 -1.21 2.29 -7.06
C ILE A 65 -2.09 1.16 -6.51
N ASN A 66 -2.81 0.47 -7.41
CA ASN A 66 -3.75 -0.59 -7.04
C ASN A 66 -3.12 -1.68 -6.16
N GLY A 67 -1.90 -2.13 -6.47
CA GLY A 67 -1.19 -3.13 -5.67
C GLY A 67 -0.96 -2.71 -4.21
N TYR A 68 -0.66 -1.43 -3.96
CA TYR A 68 -0.53 -0.90 -2.61
C TYR A 68 -1.88 -0.67 -1.93
N HIS A 69 -2.92 -0.31 -2.69
CA HIS A 69 -4.29 -0.26 -2.17
C HIS A 69 -4.77 -1.66 -1.72
N ASN A 70 -4.43 -2.70 -2.47
CA ASN A 70 -4.71 -4.09 -2.09
C ASN A 70 -3.93 -4.48 -0.82
N LEU A 71 -2.65 -4.11 -0.70
CA LEU A 71 -1.88 -4.31 0.54
C LEU A 71 -2.49 -3.58 1.74
N HIS A 72 -2.93 -2.33 1.56
CA HIS A 72 -3.68 -1.59 2.58
C HIS A 72 -4.93 -2.37 3.00
N CYS A 73 -5.73 -2.85 2.05
CA CYS A 73 -6.93 -3.63 2.33
C CYS A 73 -6.62 -4.91 3.13
N VAL A 74 -5.58 -5.67 2.74
CA VAL A 74 -5.19 -6.87 3.48
C VAL A 74 -4.74 -6.53 4.91
N LYS A 75 -3.97 -5.45 5.10
CA LYS A 75 -3.53 -5.00 6.42
C LYS A 75 -4.73 -4.55 7.29
N THR A 76 -5.68 -3.82 6.71
CA THR A 76 -6.93 -3.41 7.39
C THR A 76 -7.75 -4.62 7.85
N LEU A 77 -7.92 -5.64 6.99
CA LEU A 77 -8.63 -6.87 7.35
C LEU A 77 -7.92 -7.65 8.44
N ARG A 78 -6.59 -7.75 8.35
CA ARG A 78 -5.80 -8.39 9.40
C ARG A 78 -6.00 -7.68 10.74
N THR A 79 -5.86 -6.35 10.78
CA THR A 79 -6.06 -5.56 12.00
C THR A 79 -7.44 -5.82 12.59
N ALA A 80 -8.50 -5.78 11.77
CA ALA A 80 -9.86 -6.07 12.20
C ALA A 80 -10.00 -7.48 12.82
N LEU A 81 -9.38 -8.50 12.22
CA LEU A 81 -9.40 -9.88 12.72
C LEU A 81 -8.63 -10.04 14.04
N VAL A 82 -7.48 -9.39 14.17
CA VAL A 82 -6.69 -9.39 15.41
C VAL A 82 -7.44 -8.67 16.52
N GLU A 83 -8.00 -7.49 16.23
CA GLU A 83 -8.84 -6.74 17.18
C GLU A 83 -10.05 -7.57 17.63
N PHE A 84 -10.71 -8.27 16.70
CA PHE A 84 -11.81 -9.16 17.04
C PHE A 84 -11.38 -10.32 17.95
N ARG A 85 -10.30 -11.03 17.60
CA ARG A 85 -9.73 -12.13 18.39
C ARG A 85 -9.39 -11.68 19.81
N ASP A 86 -8.78 -10.51 19.94
CA ASP A 86 -8.32 -9.95 21.21
C ASP A 86 -9.44 -9.22 21.98
N ALA A 87 -10.69 -9.27 21.50
CA ALA A 87 -11.83 -8.53 22.07
C ALA A 87 -11.59 -7.01 22.19
N ARG A 88 -10.81 -6.42 21.28
CA ARG A 88 -10.56 -4.98 21.19
C ARG A 88 -11.62 -4.29 20.32
N PRO A 89 -11.93 -3.00 20.58
CA PRO A 89 -12.76 -2.21 19.68
C PRO A 89 -12.16 -2.17 18.28
N GLN A 90 -13.03 -2.22 17.26
CA GLN A 90 -12.60 -2.10 15.86
C GLN A 90 -12.10 -0.68 15.59
N SER A 91 -10.86 -0.56 15.13
CA SER A 91 -10.27 0.73 14.73
C SER A 91 -10.86 1.24 13.42
N SER A 92 -11.16 0.32 12.50
CA SER A 92 -11.79 0.64 11.21
C SER A 92 -13.31 0.53 11.29
N PRO A 93 -14.07 1.50 10.74
CA PRO A 93 -15.51 1.35 10.58
C PRO A 93 -15.86 0.11 9.77
N TRP A 94 -16.94 -0.58 10.12
CA TRP A 94 -17.40 -1.78 9.42
C TRP A 94 -17.52 -1.59 7.90
N ALA A 95 -18.05 -0.44 7.45
CA ALA A 95 -18.15 -0.11 6.03
C ALA A 95 -16.80 -0.10 5.31
N HIS A 96 -15.72 0.30 5.99
CA HIS A 96 -14.37 0.27 5.42
C HIS A 96 -13.86 -1.17 5.29
N VAL A 97 -14.08 -2.01 6.31
CA VAL A 97 -13.75 -3.45 6.27
C VAL A 97 -14.50 -4.15 5.11
N GLN A 98 -15.78 -3.86 4.92
CA GLN A 98 -16.57 -4.39 3.80
C GLN A 98 -16.04 -3.91 2.44
N HIS A 99 -15.67 -2.65 2.33
CA HIS A 99 -15.03 -2.11 1.13
C HIS A 99 -13.73 -2.86 0.80
N CYS A 100 -12.86 -3.07 1.79
CA CYS A 100 -11.61 -3.82 1.60
C CYS A 100 -11.86 -5.25 1.11
N LEU A 101 -12.87 -5.95 1.63
CA LEU A 101 -13.25 -7.28 1.15
C LEU A 101 -13.74 -7.25 -0.30
N LEU A 102 -14.57 -6.27 -0.67
CA LEU A 102 -15.08 -6.14 -2.04
C LEU A 102 -13.97 -5.83 -3.03
N VAL A 103 -13.05 -4.91 -2.68
CA VAL A 103 -11.88 -4.58 -3.51
C VAL A 103 -11.03 -5.81 -3.78
N LEU A 104 -10.69 -6.58 -2.75
CA LEU A 104 -9.85 -7.78 -2.92
C LEU A 104 -10.57 -8.85 -3.74
N ARG A 105 -11.89 -9.01 -3.56
CA ARG A 105 -12.71 -9.90 -4.38
C ARG A 105 -12.66 -9.46 -5.85
N ASP A 106 -12.91 -8.19 -6.13
CA ASP A 106 -12.99 -7.67 -7.49
C ASP A 106 -11.61 -7.71 -8.17
N GLU A 107 -10.52 -7.50 -7.42
CA GLU A 107 -9.16 -7.72 -7.93
C GLU A 107 -8.94 -9.17 -8.35
N ILE A 108 -9.32 -10.15 -7.52
CA ILE A 108 -9.18 -11.57 -7.87
C ILE A 108 -9.98 -11.91 -9.13
N MET A 109 -11.21 -11.39 -9.23
CA MET A 109 -12.05 -11.59 -10.41
C MET A 109 -11.47 -10.92 -11.67
N CYS A 110 -10.83 -9.76 -11.52
CA CYS A 110 -10.18 -9.02 -12.60
C CYS A 110 -8.90 -9.72 -13.09
N ASP A 111 -8.05 -10.17 -12.16
CA ASP A 111 -6.76 -10.79 -12.49
C ASP A 111 -6.91 -12.20 -13.09
N ALA A 112 -8.02 -12.88 -12.75
CA ALA A 112 -8.46 -14.17 -13.30
C ALA A 112 -7.32 -15.18 -13.49
N ASP A 113 -6.48 -15.34 -12.46
CA ASP A 113 -5.31 -16.22 -12.50
C ASP A 113 -5.72 -17.68 -12.73
N ASP A 114 -5.39 -18.20 -13.92
CA ASP A 114 -5.76 -19.52 -14.41
C ASP A 114 -4.72 -20.61 -14.05
N THR A 115 -3.70 -20.27 -13.24
CA THR A 115 -2.67 -21.22 -12.80
C THR A 115 -3.28 -22.36 -11.96
N PRO A 116 -3.29 -23.62 -12.44
CA PRO A 116 -3.88 -24.72 -11.69
C PRO A 116 -3.07 -25.01 -10.44
N ARG A 117 -3.74 -25.28 -9.31
CA ARG A 117 -3.09 -25.73 -8.08
C ARG A 117 -3.19 -27.25 -7.97
N TYR A 118 -2.06 -27.93 -7.80
CA TYR A 118 -2.12 -29.36 -7.49
C TYR A 118 -2.78 -29.60 -6.12
N THR A 119 -3.40 -30.77 -5.96
CA THR A 119 -4.00 -31.26 -4.70
C THR A 119 -3.60 -32.72 -4.45
N GLY A 120 -3.38 -33.11 -3.19
CA GLY A 120 -3.08 -34.50 -2.80
C GLY A 120 -1.64 -34.96 -3.05
N PHE A 121 -1.37 -36.25 -2.77
CA PHE A 121 -0.11 -37.00 -3.01
C PHE A 121 1.20 -36.49 -2.37
N GLN A 122 1.19 -35.33 -1.73
CA GLN A 122 2.32 -34.80 -0.97
C GLN A 122 2.18 -35.08 0.53
N PRO A 123 3.29 -35.25 1.29
CA PRO A 123 3.27 -35.60 2.72
C PRO A 123 2.44 -34.67 3.62
N ASN A 124 2.21 -33.43 3.21
CA ASN A 124 1.47 -32.43 3.98
C ASN A 124 0.09 -32.08 3.41
N GLN A 125 -0.35 -32.74 2.32
CA GLN A 125 -1.66 -32.58 1.66
C GLN A 125 -2.06 -31.13 1.32
N LYS A 126 -1.09 -30.22 1.32
CA LYS A 126 -1.26 -28.78 1.16
C LYS A 126 -1.31 -28.42 -0.33
N SER A 127 -2.41 -27.77 -0.75
CA SER A 127 -2.62 -27.41 -2.16
C SER A 127 -1.52 -26.47 -2.66
N GLY A 128 -0.91 -26.83 -3.80
CA GLY A 128 0.08 -26.01 -4.49
C GLY A 128 1.41 -25.76 -3.76
N LEU A 129 1.68 -26.33 -2.59
CA LEU A 129 2.90 -25.99 -1.84
C LEU A 129 4.17 -26.22 -2.68
N GLY A 130 5.02 -25.21 -2.80
CA GLY A 130 6.25 -25.32 -3.59
C GLY A 130 6.04 -25.29 -5.11
N GLN A 131 4.80 -25.39 -5.61
CA GLN A 131 4.52 -25.20 -7.03
C GLN A 131 4.78 -23.73 -7.40
N VAL A 132 5.47 -23.54 -8.52
CA VAL A 132 5.88 -22.23 -9.03
C VAL A 132 4.74 -21.59 -9.81
N ARG A 133 4.52 -20.31 -9.55
CA ARG A 133 3.68 -19.40 -10.36
C ARG A 133 4.51 -18.23 -10.87
N MET A 134 4.01 -17.56 -11.90
CA MET A 134 4.65 -16.38 -12.45
C MET A 134 4.02 -15.11 -11.87
N CYS A 135 4.83 -14.33 -11.16
CA CYS A 135 4.43 -13.10 -10.50
C CYS A 135 4.98 -11.87 -11.22
N ARG A 136 4.34 -10.73 -10.99
CA ARG A 136 4.89 -9.41 -11.35
C ARG A 136 5.99 -9.03 -10.34
N ASP A 137 7.07 -8.37 -10.78
CA ASP A 137 8.14 -7.93 -9.87
C ASP A 137 7.69 -6.75 -9.00
N PHE A 138 7.40 -7.02 -7.73
CA PHE A 138 6.97 -5.96 -6.81
C PHE A 138 8.04 -4.89 -6.66
N ARG A 139 9.34 -5.24 -6.70
CA ARG A 139 10.43 -4.25 -6.60
C ARG A 139 10.46 -3.30 -7.79
N GLN A 140 9.99 -3.74 -8.96
CA GLN A 140 9.81 -2.84 -10.11
C GLN A 140 8.69 -1.83 -9.86
N LEU A 141 7.61 -2.25 -9.20
CA LEU A 141 6.55 -1.34 -8.77
C LEU A 141 7.06 -0.31 -7.77
N GLU A 142 7.84 -0.77 -6.78
CA GLU A 142 8.43 0.08 -5.74
C GLU A 142 9.33 1.16 -6.33
N ARG A 143 10.22 0.79 -7.26
CA ARG A 143 11.09 1.76 -7.94
C ARG A 143 10.28 2.83 -8.67
N TRP A 144 9.26 2.42 -9.42
CA TRP A 144 8.39 3.37 -10.12
C TRP A 144 7.59 4.26 -9.15
N ALA A 145 7.13 3.69 -8.03
CA ALA A 145 6.43 4.42 -6.98
C ALA A 145 7.33 5.49 -6.33
N LEU A 146 8.60 5.18 -6.09
CA LEU A 146 9.59 6.12 -5.57
C LEU A 146 9.88 7.25 -6.57
N GLU A 147 10.06 6.92 -7.85
CA GLU A 147 10.26 7.90 -8.93
C GLU A 147 9.07 8.87 -9.06
N GLN A 148 7.86 8.38 -8.80
CA GLN A 148 6.62 9.14 -8.92
C GLN A 148 6.04 9.53 -7.56
N THR A 149 6.83 9.54 -6.48
CA THR A 149 6.29 9.69 -5.12
C THR A 149 5.44 10.94 -4.93
N ALA A 150 4.30 10.80 -4.24
CA ALA A 150 3.53 11.94 -3.75
C ALA A 150 4.02 12.44 -2.38
N CYS A 151 5.21 12.04 -1.91
CA CYS A 151 5.73 12.42 -0.60
C CYS A 151 4.81 12.04 0.57
N TRP A 152 3.98 11.01 0.37
CA TRP A 152 2.90 10.66 1.29
C TRP A 152 3.35 9.63 2.32
N ARG A 153 2.89 9.77 3.57
CA ARG A 153 2.97 8.73 4.60
C ARG A 153 1.72 8.66 5.46
N HIS A 154 1.38 7.45 5.91
CA HIS A 154 0.28 7.24 6.84
C HIS A 154 0.69 7.66 8.25
N ILE A 155 0.50 8.94 8.56
CA ILE A 155 0.74 9.51 9.89
C ILE A 155 -0.49 10.24 10.40
N GLY A 156 -0.61 10.30 11.73
CA GLY A 156 -1.68 10.98 12.45
C GLY A 156 -3.08 10.48 12.11
N GLU A 157 -4.04 10.92 12.91
CA GLU A 157 -5.45 10.59 12.73
C GLU A 157 -6.25 11.85 12.40
N ILE A 158 -7.25 11.73 11.50
CA ILE A 158 -8.12 12.86 11.12
C ILE A 158 -8.80 13.52 12.32
N ARG A 159 -9.00 12.74 13.39
CA ARG A 159 -9.68 13.19 14.61
C ARG A 159 -8.75 13.90 15.59
N GLU A 160 -7.43 13.86 15.37
CA GLU A 160 -6.46 14.56 16.22
C GLU A 160 -6.56 16.08 16.01
N GLU A 161 -6.62 16.82 17.12
CA GLU A 161 -6.70 18.27 17.07
C GLU A 161 -5.45 18.86 16.39
N GLY A 162 -5.66 19.71 15.38
CA GLY A 162 -4.58 20.34 14.63
C GLY A 162 -3.96 19.48 13.54
N PHE A 163 -4.37 18.22 13.39
CA PHE A 163 -3.97 17.38 12.25
C PHE A 163 -4.58 17.90 10.95
N ARG A 164 -3.80 17.88 9.86
CA ARG A 164 -4.28 18.19 8.51
C ARG A 164 -3.86 17.08 7.59
N GLU A 165 -4.75 16.68 6.68
CA GLU A 165 -4.43 15.70 5.64
C GLU A 165 -3.21 16.11 4.80
N LEU A 166 -2.99 17.42 4.61
CA LEU A 166 -1.81 17.94 3.93
C LEU A 166 -0.50 17.52 4.63
N ASP A 167 -0.51 17.31 5.94
CA ASP A 167 0.68 16.93 6.69
C ASP A 167 1.20 15.53 6.33
N ARG A 168 0.35 14.69 5.71
CA ARG A 168 0.78 13.39 5.16
C ARG A 168 1.67 13.53 3.92
N TYR A 169 1.61 14.64 3.19
CA TYR A 169 2.36 14.84 1.94
C TYR A 169 3.76 15.45 2.15
N ARG A 170 4.27 15.45 3.38
CA ARG A 170 5.47 16.22 3.75
C ARG A 170 6.79 15.44 3.65
N PHE A 171 6.70 14.17 3.32
CA PHE A 171 7.80 13.22 3.41
C PHE A 171 8.48 13.01 2.07
N CYS A 172 8.83 14.12 1.41
CA CYS A 172 9.57 14.04 0.16
C CYS A 172 10.97 13.46 0.43
N PRO A 173 11.45 12.53 -0.41
CA PRO A 173 12.80 11.98 -0.28
C PRO A 173 13.86 13.04 -0.57
N GLU A 174 15.08 12.78 -0.09
CA GLU A 174 16.24 13.62 -0.42
C GLU A 174 16.44 13.69 -1.94
N GLY A 175 16.78 14.87 -2.45
CA GLY A 175 16.91 15.14 -3.88
C GLY A 175 15.59 15.39 -4.63
N SER A 176 14.43 15.26 -3.96
CA SER A 176 13.16 15.68 -4.56
C SER A 176 13.12 17.20 -4.79
N PRO A 177 12.63 17.68 -5.95
CA PRO A 177 12.46 19.12 -6.18
C PRO A 177 11.43 19.76 -5.25
N TYR A 178 10.58 18.96 -4.61
CA TYR A 178 9.56 19.43 -3.68
C TYR A 178 10.00 19.37 -2.22
N LYS A 179 11.22 18.91 -1.94
CA LYS A 179 11.72 18.67 -0.58
C LYS A 179 11.62 19.89 0.33
N GLU A 180 12.15 21.02 -0.12
CA GLU A 180 12.12 22.26 0.67
C GLU A 180 10.68 22.73 0.86
N MET A 181 9.88 22.73 -0.21
CA MET A 181 8.50 23.20 -0.17
C MET A 181 7.61 22.34 0.74
N SER A 182 7.74 21.01 0.68
CA SER A 182 6.97 20.10 1.53
C SER A 182 7.32 20.24 3.03
N GLU A 183 8.52 20.73 3.33
CA GLU A 183 9.02 20.95 4.69
C GLU A 183 8.89 22.40 5.19
N THR A 184 8.49 23.35 4.34
CA THR A 184 8.40 24.79 4.69
C THR A 184 7.05 25.44 4.40
N MET A 185 6.30 25.00 3.38
CA MET A 185 5.13 25.71 2.87
C MET A 185 3.82 25.31 3.57
N TRP A 186 3.00 26.31 3.90
CA TRP A 186 1.69 26.15 4.57
C TRP A 186 1.75 25.56 5.99
N LEU A 187 2.88 25.65 6.69
CA LEU A 187 3.09 24.88 7.92
C LEU A 187 2.74 25.61 9.20
N LYS A 188 2.17 24.86 10.15
CA LYS A 188 2.01 25.25 11.54
C LYS A 188 2.73 24.24 12.43
N GLY A 189 3.76 24.69 13.14
CA GLY A 189 4.53 23.87 14.08
C GLY A 189 5.40 22.78 13.44
N ASP A 190 6.12 22.05 14.29
CA ASP A 190 7.11 21.03 13.93
C ASP A 190 6.75 19.61 14.39
N TRP A 191 5.54 19.40 14.95
CA TRP A 191 5.07 18.13 15.51
C TRP A 191 5.24 16.93 14.56
N TRP A 192 5.08 17.15 13.25
CA TRP A 192 5.24 16.14 12.21
C TRP A 192 6.68 15.59 12.11
N ARG A 193 7.69 16.34 12.57
CA ARG A 193 9.11 15.92 12.50
C ARG A 193 9.37 14.67 13.32
N LYS A 194 8.56 14.39 14.36
CA LYS A 194 8.65 13.14 15.13
C LYS A 194 8.39 11.89 14.27
N TYR A 195 7.75 12.03 13.11
CA TYR A 195 7.51 10.94 12.17
C TYR A 195 8.57 10.85 11.07
N LYS A 196 9.52 11.79 10.98
CA LYS A 196 10.50 11.86 9.87
C LYS A 196 11.44 10.65 9.85
N ASP A 197 11.79 10.13 11.02
CA ASP A 197 12.82 9.09 11.17
C ASP A 197 12.24 7.66 11.19
N GLY A 198 10.93 7.51 10.92
CA GLY A 198 10.27 6.21 10.94
C GLY A 198 9.96 5.66 12.33
N SER A 199 10.17 6.45 13.39
CA SER A 199 9.83 6.08 14.77
C SER A 199 8.35 6.34 15.07
N LEU A 200 7.53 5.31 14.86
CA LEU A 200 6.49 4.88 15.81
C LEU A 200 6.47 3.36 15.82
#